data_AF-A0A9P5XDK9-F1
#
_entry.id   AF-A0A9P5XDK9-F1
#
_cell.length_a   1.000
_cell.length_b   1.000
_cell.length_c   1.000
_cell.angle_alpha   90.00
_cell.angle_beta   90.00
_cell.angle_gamma   90.00
#
_symmetry.space_group_name_H-M   'P 1'
#
loop_
_entity.id
_entity.type
_entity.pdbx_description
1 polymer ?
#
loop_
_entity_poly.entity_id
_entity_poly.type
_entity_poly.pdbx_seq_one_letter_code
_entity_poly.pdbx_strand_id
1 'polypeptide(L)'
;MSAKAPSNSRNHLKFHIPESIESSIPLGSTKPRGNKLLVDPSSRIAQLTPESRQCLYRLASYRPQKPTVTVPRSRRAAVLVALFIGRSGDLYVLLSRRSASLRTYAGDTSLPGGKVDKGDKSIEHTARREAFEEIGLPRDRRKVPLLCILEPVLAAELVVTPVVVLVLDTTLRPILNAHEVASLFSHPLASFLSVTSPFNASEPETVEVDYHKSFNVEWSAPHGQKYPYRVHQFLTGREAGGIKPIFGLTAGMMIRVATIGYGRQPDFEVITPGAPSLDERIAWALLSRPVFRHACEKEGVDLALPMKICGVTRAELDALKKGQDGQDENGGGGQGKQGVSEVARRRNWLRAWRAKL
;
A
#
# COMPACT_ATOMS: atom_id res chain seq x y z
N MET A 1 35.65 13.97 29.99
CA MET A 1 34.17 14.05 29.90
C MET A 1 33.78 13.72 28.46
N SER A 2 33.33 12.49 28.20
CA SER A 2 33.03 12.01 26.85
C SER A 2 31.57 11.54 26.81
N ALA A 3 30.77 12.18 25.95
CA ALA A 3 29.34 11.95 25.82
C ALA A 3 29.08 10.73 24.92
N LYS A 4 28.35 9.75 25.46
CA LYS A 4 27.88 8.53 24.77
C LYS A 4 26.73 8.89 23.82
N ALA A 5 26.85 8.48 22.56
CA ALA A 5 25.75 8.46 21.58
C ALA A 5 24.69 7.39 21.93
N PRO A 6 23.41 7.58 21.59
CA PRO A 6 22.37 6.61 21.91
C PRO A 6 22.36 5.43 20.91
N SER A 7 22.38 4.21 21.44
CA SER A 7 22.29 2.96 20.71
C SER A 7 20.90 2.74 20.12
N ASN A 8 20.80 2.64 18.80
CA ASN A 8 19.55 2.37 18.09
C ASN A 8 19.36 0.85 17.91
N SER A 9 18.79 0.16 18.90
CA SER A 9 18.52 -1.28 18.81
C SER A 9 17.22 -1.55 18.02
N ARG A 10 17.34 -1.87 16.72
CA ARG A 10 16.25 -2.45 15.93
C ARG A 10 16.04 -3.91 16.32
N ASN A 11 14.96 -4.20 17.05
CA ASN A 11 14.49 -5.57 17.28
C ASN A 11 13.99 -6.17 15.95
N HIS A 12 14.86 -6.89 15.25
CA HIS A 12 14.45 -7.81 14.19
C HIS A 12 14.06 -9.14 14.83
N LEU A 13 12.79 -9.54 14.69
CA LEU A 13 12.34 -10.89 15.03
C LEU A 13 12.96 -11.87 14.03
N LYS A 14 13.77 -12.82 14.52
CA LYS A 14 14.17 -14.01 13.75
C LYS A 14 13.11 -15.08 13.99
N PHE A 15 12.35 -15.43 12.96
CA PHE A 15 11.45 -16.58 13.01
C PHE A 15 12.29 -17.86 12.90
N HIS A 16 12.18 -18.76 13.88
CA HIS A 16 12.75 -20.12 13.81
C HIS A 16 11.65 -21.09 14.21
N ILE A 17 10.99 -21.68 13.22
CA ILE A 17 10.00 -22.75 13.42
C ILE A 17 10.78 -24.07 13.29
N PRO A 18 10.73 -24.96 14.30
CA PRO A 18 11.51 -26.20 14.26
C PRO A 18 11.07 -27.07 13.07
N GLU A 19 12.04 -27.53 12.28
CA GLU A 19 11.87 -28.71 11.43
C GLU A 19 11.65 -29.92 12.34
N SER A 20 10.70 -30.76 11.95
CA SER A 20 10.27 -31.94 12.71
C SER A 20 11.42 -32.91 12.98
N ILE A 21 11.32 -33.54 14.14
CA ILE A 21 12.23 -34.53 14.72
C ILE A 21 12.43 -35.71 13.77
N GLU A 22 13.65 -35.88 13.27
CA GLU A 22 14.23 -37.20 12.99
C GLU A 22 15.62 -37.30 13.63
N SER A 23 15.92 -38.51 14.05
CA SER A 23 16.84 -38.87 15.14
C SER A 23 18.33 -38.93 14.77
N SER A 24 19.16 -38.61 15.78
CA SER A 24 20.39 -39.31 16.20
C SER A 24 21.79 -38.73 15.87
N ILE A 25 22.52 -38.37 16.96
CA ILE A 25 24.00 -38.39 17.21
C ILE A 25 24.86 -37.11 16.93
N PRO A 26 25.92 -36.81 17.75
CA PRO A 26 26.17 -35.46 18.28
C PRO A 26 27.55 -34.79 17.99
N LEU A 27 27.71 -33.61 18.61
CA LEU A 27 28.90 -32.78 18.92
C LEU A 27 29.45 -31.81 17.84
N GLY A 28 29.49 -30.53 18.22
CA GLY A 28 30.22 -29.47 17.52
C GLY A 28 29.73 -28.07 17.88
N SER A 29 30.46 -27.37 18.74
CA SER A 29 30.14 -26.09 19.37
C SER A 29 29.87 -24.90 18.43
N THR A 30 28.81 -24.13 18.71
CA THR A 30 28.83 -22.68 19.03
C THR A 30 27.38 -22.14 18.99
N LYS A 31 26.88 -21.61 20.12
CA LYS A 31 25.50 -21.07 20.22
C LYS A 31 25.41 -19.66 19.61
N PRO A 32 24.59 -19.42 18.57
CA PRO A 32 24.15 -18.07 18.27
C PRO A 32 23.00 -17.71 19.22
N ARG A 33 23.14 -16.60 19.97
CA ARG A 33 22.04 -16.01 20.75
C ARG A 33 20.96 -15.50 19.78
N GLY A 34 20.03 -16.37 19.41
CA GLY A 34 18.79 -16.02 18.74
C GLY A 34 17.64 -16.05 19.74
N ASN A 35 16.89 -14.96 19.85
CA ASN A 35 15.59 -14.98 20.51
C ASN A 35 14.69 -15.96 19.74
N LYS A 36 14.55 -17.20 20.22
CA LYS A 36 13.52 -18.13 19.75
C LYS A 36 12.18 -17.60 20.24
N LEU A 37 11.27 -17.28 19.31
CA LEU A 37 9.84 -17.34 19.60
C LEU A 37 9.55 -18.81 19.91
N LEU A 38 9.34 -19.13 21.19
CA LEU A 38 8.81 -20.42 21.59
C LEU A 38 7.41 -20.51 20.96
N VAL A 39 7.27 -21.32 19.91
CA VAL A 39 5.99 -21.58 19.27
C VAL A 39 5.25 -22.55 20.18
N ASP A 40 4.31 -22.02 20.96
CA ASP A 40 3.35 -22.82 21.71
C ASP A 40 2.61 -23.75 20.71
N PRO A 41 2.51 -25.07 20.95
CA PRO A 41 1.75 -26.00 20.13
C PRO A 41 0.28 -25.59 19.92
N SER A 42 -0.27 -24.80 20.84
CA SER A 42 -1.61 -24.22 20.74
C SER A 42 -1.69 -22.90 19.96
N SER A 43 -0.54 -22.34 19.54
CA SER A 43 -0.50 -21.11 18.77
C SER A 43 -1.05 -21.30 17.36
N ARG A 44 -1.76 -20.29 16.82
CA ARG A 44 -2.24 -20.30 15.42
C ARG A 44 -1.11 -20.47 14.40
N ILE A 45 0.13 -20.16 14.77
CA ILE A 45 1.31 -20.37 13.91
C ILE A 45 1.51 -21.87 13.62
N ALA A 46 1.18 -22.76 14.56
CA ALA A 46 1.25 -24.20 14.33
C ALA A 46 0.24 -24.68 13.27
N GLN A 47 -0.85 -23.94 13.06
CA GLN A 47 -1.92 -24.27 12.11
C GLN A 47 -1.63 -23.82 10.67
N LEU A 48 -0.52 -23.11 10.41
CA LEU A 48 -0.19 -22.61 9.08
C LEU A 48 -0.02 -23.75 8.06
N THR A 49 -0.59 -23.56 6.87
CA THR A 49 -0.24 -24.39 5.72
C THR A 49 1.25 -24.23 5.38
N PRO A 50 1.91 -25.24 4.77
CA PRO A 50 3.32 -25.12 4.37
C PRO A 50 3.57 -23.90 3.48
N GLU A 51 2.65 -23.61 2.56
CA GLU A 51 2.73 -22.44 1.67
C GLU A 51 2.63 -21.12 2.45
N SER A 52 1.68 -21.00 3.39
CA SER A 52 1.52 -19.82 4.23
C SER A 52 2.71 -19.60 5.17
N ARG A 53 3.31 -20.68 5.68
CA ARG A 53 4.54 -20.61 6.47
C ARG A 53 5.69 -20.03 5.65
N GLN A 54 5.89 -20.54 4.44
CA GLN A 54 6.91 -20.01 3.54
C GLN A 54 6.61 -18.56 3.15
N CYS A 55 5.33 -18.20 2.99
CA CYS A 55 4.90 -16.84 2.74
C CYS A 55 5.36 -15.86 3.83
N LEU A 56 5.09 -16.19 5.09
CA LEU A 56 5.56 -15.38 6.22
C LEU A 56 7.08 -15.30 6.30
N TYR A 57 7.81 -16.39 6.00
CA TYR A 57 9.28 -16.38 5.98
C TYR A 57 9.85 -15.43 4.93
N ARG A 58 9.31 -15.45 3.71
CA ARG A 58 9.76 -14.53 2.64
C ARG A 58 9.45 -13.09 3.00
N LEU A 59 8.25 -12.80 3.52
CA LEU A 59 7.88 -11.46 3.96
C LEU A 59 8.79 -10.96 5.10
N ALA A 60 9.04 -11.77 6.14
CA ALA A 60 9.91 -11.40 7.25
C ALA A 60 11.38 -11.17 6.83
N SER A 61 11.83 -11.90 5.80
CA SER A 61 13.18 -11.79 5.25
C SER A 61 13.31 -10.70 4.21
N TYR A 62 12.21 -10.17 3.69
CA TYR A 62 12.20 -9.16 2.64
C TYR A 62 12.89 -7.87 3.10
N ARG A 63 13.75 -7.33 2.25
CA ARG A 63 14.39 -6.03 2.45
C ARG A 63 14.13 -5.20 1.19
N PRO A 64 13.32 -4.13 1.29
CA PRO A 64 13.06 -3.30 0.12
C PRO A 64 14.34 -2.56 -0.28
N GLN A 65 14.43 -2.22 -1.56
CA GLN A 65 15.43 -1.25 -2.00
C GLN A 65 15.12 0.11 -1.37
N LYS A 66 16.17 0.86 -0.98
CA LYS A 66 15.97 2.20 -0.44
C LYS A 66 15.49 3.11 -1.57
N PRO A 67 14.40 3.88 -1.36
CA PRO A 67 14.00 4.89 -2.33
C PRO A 67 15.15 5.87 -2.59
N THR A 68 15.43 6.16 -3.85
CA THR A 68 16.50 7.10 -4.22
C THR A 68 16.02 8.55 -4.11
N VAL A 69 14.74 8.78 -4.40
CA VAL A 69 14.12 10.10 -4.39
C VAL A 69 13.62 10.48 -3.00
N THR A 70 14.00 11.67 -2.52
CA THR A 70 13.50 12.22 -1.27
C THR A 70 12.11 12.82 -1.47
N VAL A 71 11.12 12.33 -0.72
CA VAL A 71 9.73 12.84 -0.77
C VAL A 71 9.49 13.78 0.41
N PRO A 72 8.82 14.93 0.26
CA PRO A 72 8.41 15.78 1.38
C PRO A 72 7.61 15.00 2.42
N ARG A 73 7.89 15.20 3.71
CA ARG A 73 7.23 14.50 4.81
C ARG A 73 5.73 14.70 4.78
N SER A 74 5.24 15.91 4.47
CA SER A 74 3.80 16.20 4.37
C SER A 74 3.07 15.46 3.23
N ARG A 75 3.83 14.87 2.30
CA ARG A 75 3.33 14.05 1.20
C ARG A 75 3.56 12.56 1.41
N ARG A 76 4.12 12.15 2.54
CA ARG A 76 4.28 10.74 2.91
C ARG A 76 3.02 10.25 3.63
N ALA A 77 2.67 9.01 3.37
CA ALA A 77 1.61 8.29 4.05
C ALA A 77 2.03 6.83 4.28
N ALA A 78 1.35 6.15 5.17
CA ALA A 78 1.60 4.73 5.44
C ALA A 78 0.26 4.00 5.57
N VAL A 79 0.23 2.78 5.04
CA VAL A 79 -0.92 1.87 5.19
C VAL A 79 -0.47 0.57 5.82
N LEU A 80 -1.33 -0.02 6.63
CA LEU A 80 -1.06 -1.27 7.31
C LEU A 80 -1.67 -2.45 6.52
N VAL A 81 -0.81 -3.35 6.05
CA VAL A 81 -1.22 -4.65 5.51
C VAL A 81 -1.23 -5.64 6.67
N ALA A 82 -2.38 -5.73 7.34
CA ALA A 82 -2.57 -6.60 8.49
C ALA A 82 -2.95 -8.01 8.03
N LEU A 83 -1.97 -8.91 8.03
CA LEU A 83 -2.17 -10.33 7.72
C LEU A 83 -2.64 -11.08 8.97
N PHE A 84 -3.49 -12.07 8.80
CA PHE A 84 -3.87 -12.99 9.87
C PHE A 84 -4.06 -14.42 9.34
N ILE A 85 -4.03 -15.38 10.26
CA ILE A 85 -4.13 -16.81 9.95
C ILE A 85 -5.60 -17.21 9.96
N GLY A 86 -6.11 -17.63 8.80
CA GLY A 86 -7.45 -18.16 8.62
C GLY A 86 -7.62 -19.54 9.26
N ARG A 87 -8.87 -20.04 9.27
CA ARG A 87 -9.23 -21.30 9.94
C ARG A 87 -8.49 -22.52 9.38
N SER A 88 -8.19 -22.51 8.08
CA SER A 88 -7.48 -23.59 7.39
C SER A 88 -5.96 -23.41 7.37
N GLY A 89 -5.43 -22.41 8.08
CA GLY A 89 -3.99 -22.11 8.07
C GLY A 89 -3.54 -21.15 6.97
N ASP A 90 -4.44 -20.72 6.09
CA ASP A 90 -4.15 -19.79 5.00
C ASP A 90 -4.06 -18.34 5.48
N LEU A 91 -3.33 -17.50 4.75
CA LEU A 91 -3.19 -16.08 5.08
C LEU A 91 -4.29 -15.24 4.45
N TYR A 92 -4.88 -14.39 5.28
CA TYR A 92 -5.85 -13.38 4.88
C TYR A 92 -5.31 -11.99 5.18
N VAL A 93 -5.73 -11.01 4.39
CA VAL A 93 -5.51 -9.59 4.67
C VAL A 93 -6.78 -8.96 5.21
N LEU A 94 -6.65 -8.11 6.23
CA LEU A 94 -7.74 -7.28 6.74
C LEU A 94 -7.87 -6.01 5.89
N LEU A 95 -9.10 -5.74 5.45
CA LEU A 95 -9.47 -4.57 4.64
C LEU A 95 -10.65 -3.85 5.29
N SER A 96 -10.78 -2.57 4.94
CA SER A 96 -11.83 -1.69 5.43
C SER A 96 -12.67 -1.18 4.26
N ARG A 97 -13.96 -0.98 4.51
CA ARG A 97 -14.82 -0.12 3.69
C ARG A 97 -14.82 1.27 4.32
N ARG A 98 -14.33 2.27 3.58
CA ARG A 98 -14.33 3.66 4.04
C ARG A 98 -15.73 4.18 4.28
N SER A 99 -15.89 5.04 5.27
CA SER A 99 -17.19 5.69 5.54
C SER A 99 -17.67 6.48 4.31
N ALA A 100 -18.98 6.45 4.07
CA ALA A 100 -19.60 7.16 2.95
C ALA A 100 -19.57 8.69 3.13
N SER A 101 -19.34 9.17 4.36
CA SER A 101 -19.28 10.60 4.70
C SER A 101 -17.92 11.26 4.37
N LEU A 102 -16.91 10.48 3.98
CA LEU A 102 -15.58 11.03 3.70
C LEU A 102 -15.55 11.81 2.39
N ARG A 103 -14.81 12.93 2.39
CA ARG A 103 -14.67 13.81 1.21
C ARG A 103 -13.97 13.14 0.02
N THR A 104 -13.19 12.09 0.26
CA THR A 104 -12.41 11.39 -0.77
C THR A 104 -12.49 9.89 -0.55
N TYR A 105 -12.63 9.14 -1.64
CA TYR A 105 -12.71 7.68 -1.65
C TYR A 105 -13.86 7.12 -0.78
N ALA A 106 -14.99 7.82 -0.74
CA ALA A 106 -16.17 7.42 0.04
C ALA A 106 -16.68 6.04 -0.38
N GLY A 107 -16.79 5.13 0.60
CA GLY A 107 -17.24 3.75 0.37
C GLY A 107 -16.24 2.86 -0.37
N ASP A 108 -15.02 3.33 -0.65
CA ASP A 108 -13.99 2.52 -1.29
C ASP A 108 -13.41 1.48 -0.33
N THR A 109 -12.90 0.40 -0.91
CA THR A 109 -12.11 -0.60 -0.19
C THR A 109 -10.68 -0.11 -0.02
N SER A 110 -10.20 -0.06 1.22
CA SER A 110 -8.85 0.39 1.56
C SER A 110 -8.19 -0.43 2.65
N LEU A 111 -6.86 -0.37 2.68
CA LEU A 111 -6.08 -0.73 3.85
C LEU A 111 -6.19 0.39 4.90
N PRO A 112 -6.15 0.07 6.21
CA PRO A 112 -6.07 1.09 7.23
C PRO A 112 -4.81 1.93 7.07
N GLY A 113 -4.91 3.26 7.23
CA GLY A 113 -3.74 4.12 7.04
C GLY A 113 -4.04 5.57 6.68
N GLY A 114 -2.98 6.37 6.72
CA GLY A 114 -3.10 7.82 6.57
C GLY A 114 -1.75 8.51 6.46
N LYS A 115 -1.79 9.84 6.61
CA LYS A 115 -0.63 10.71 6.39
C LYS A 115 0.35 10.60 7.56
N VAL A 116 1.63 10.87 7.27
CA VAL A 116 2.63 11.00 8.33
C VAL A 116 2.37 12.27 9.13
N ASP A 117 2.22 12.12 10.44
CA ASP A 117 2.05 13.24 11.36
C ASP A 117 3.38 13.73 11.92
N LYS A 118 3.39 14.95 12.48
CA LYS A 118 4.59 15.55 13.07
C LYS A 118 5.19 14.69 14.19
N GLY A 119 4.34 14.04 14.99
CA GLY A 119 4.77 13.18 16.09
C GLY A 119 5.24 11.78 15.67
N ASP A 120 5.09 11.41 14.40
CA ASP A 120 5.43 10.06 13.96
C ASP A 120 6.94 9.83 13.87
N LYS A 121 7.40 8.79 14.59
CA LYS A 121 8.83 8.45 14.68
C LYS A 121 9.33 7.62 13.49
N SER A 122 8.43 6.96 12.77
CA SER A 122 8.72 6.13 11.61
C SER A 122 7.45 5.89 10.78
N ILE A 123 7.62 5.38 9.56
CA ILE A 123 6.50 4.95 8.71
C ILE A 123 5.68 3.82 9.37
N GLU A 124 6.34 2.89 10.07
CA GLU A 124 5.64 1.87 10.87
C GLU A 124 4.80 2.52 11.98
N HIS A 125 5.33 3.56 12.64
CA HIS A 125 4.60 4.27 13.69
C HIS A 125 3.33 4.93 13.13
N THR A 126 3.42 5.55 11.96
CA THR A 126 2.26 6.11 11.24
C THR A 126 1.22 5.03 10.94
N ALA A 127 1.61 3.93 10.27
CA ALA A 127 0.65 2.87 9.92
C ALA A 127 -0.03 2.25 11.15
N ARG A 128 0.71 2.07 12.26
CA ARG A 128 0.14 1.55 13.51
C ARG A 128 -0.75 2.55 14.23
N ARG A 129 -0.46 3.84 14.17
CA ARG A 129 -1.30 4.89 14.75
C ARG A 129 -2.64 4.91 14.02
N GLU A 130 -2.60 5.04 12.70
CA GLU A 130 -3.79 5.07 11.84
C GLU A 130 -4.64 3.81 12.00
N ALA A 131 -4.04 2.61 11.96
CA ALA A 131 -4.79 1.38 12.18
C ALA A 131 -5.38 1.26 13.60
N PHE A 132 -4.75 1.86 14.61
CA PHE A 132 -5.34 1.92 15.94
C PHE A 132 -6.53 2.89 15.99
N GLU A 133 -6.41 4.06 15.36
CA GLU A 133 -7.46 5.09 15.30
C GLU A 133 -8.67 4.64 14.48
N GLU A 134 -8.45 4.02 13.32
CA GLU A 134 -9.52 3.62 12.40
C GLU A 134 -10.24 2.33 12.84
N ILE A 135 -9.48 1.35 13.34
CA ILE A 135 -9.99 -0.03 13.53
C ILE A 135 -9.65 -0.64 14.91
N GLY A 136 -9.03 0.12 15.81
CA GLY A 136 -8.69 -0.35 17.16
C GLY A 136 -7.58 -1.41 17.20
N LEU A 137 -6.78 -1.54 16.13
CA LEU A 137 -5.76 -2.59 16.07
C LEU A 137 -4.64 -2.32 17.09
N PRO A 138 -4.27 -3.30 17.94
CA PRO A 138 -3.26 -3.11 18.97
C PRO A 138 -1.90 -2.67 18.43
N ARG A 139 -1.32 -1.68 19.10
CA ARG A 139 0.04 -1.19 18.79
C ARG A 139 1.15 -2.07 19.39
N ASP A 140 0.80 -3.05 20.24
CA ASP A 140 1.76 -4.00 20.82
C ASP A 140 2.39 -4.86 19.73
N ARG A 141 3.71 -4.70 19.57
CA ARG A 141 4.51 -5.39 18.56
C ARG A 141 4.65 -6.90 18.79
N ARG A 142 4.35 -7.41 19.99
CA ARG A 142 4.30 -8.86 20.26
C ARG A 142 3.02 -9.48 19.72
N LYS A 143 1.93 -8.73 19.81
CA LYS A 143 0.59 -9.10 19.31
C LYS A 143 0.45 -8.89 17.81
N VAL A 144 1.09 -7.85 17.29
CA VAL A 144 1.05 -7.46 15.88
C VAL A 144 2.48 -7.23 15.36
N PRO A 145 3.34 -8.28 15.28
CA PRO A 145 4.71 -8.14 14.81
C PRO A 145 4.83 -7.61 13.39
N LEU A 146 5.84 -6.78 13.18
CA LEU A 146 6.25 -6.32 11.85
C LEU A 146 6.88 -7.48 11.08
N LEU A 147 6.43 -7.73 9.85
CA LEU A 147 7.09 -8.63 8.90
C LEU A 147 8.09 -7.83 8.05
N CYS A 148 7.59 -6.84 7.33
CA CYS A 148 8.42 -5.98 6.49
C CYS A 148 7.74 -4.63 6.19
N ILE A 149 8.52 -3.72 5.61
CA ILE A 149 8.04 -2.48 5.01
C ILE A 149 8.37 -2.61 3.52
N LEU A 150 7.41 -2.35 2.64
CA LEU A 150 7.59 -2.43 1.19
C LEU A 150 8.11 -1.10 0.63
N GLU A 151 8.46 -1.10 -0.65
CA GLU A 151 8.71 0.13 -1.40
C GLU A 151 7.47 1.03 -1.34
N PRO A 152 7.64 2.36 -1.29
CA PRO A 152 6.53 3.28 -1.41
C PRO A 152 5.82 3.15 -2.75
N VAL A 153 4.59 3.65 -2.86
CA VAL A 153 3.86 3.73 -4.12
C VAL A 153 3.25 5.11 -4.28
N LEU A 154 3.28 5.63 -5.50
CA LEU A 154 2.72 6.93 -5.81
C LEU A 154 1.18 6.84 -5.91
N ALA A 155 0.50 7.52 -5.00
CA ALA A 155 -0.93 7.81 -5.09
C ALA A 155 -1.16 9.16 -5.82
N ALA A 156 -2.39 9.70 -5.76
CA ALA A 156 -2.71 10.98 -6.39
C ALA A 156 -1.91 12.15 -5.80
N GLU A 157 -1.96 12.32 -4.48
CA GLU A 157 -1.32 13.45 -3.79
C GLU A 157 -0.34 13.03 -2.69
N LEU A 158 -0.07 11.73 -2.59
CA LEU A 158 0.72 11.12 -1.53
C LEU A 158 1.64 10.05 -2.11
N VAL A 159 2.74 9.80 -1.40
CA VAL A 159 3.58 8.63 -1.58
C VAL A 159 3.34 7.73 -0.37
N VAL A 160 2.72 6.59 -0.61
CA VAL A 160 2.16 5.71 0.41
C VAL A 160 3.07 4.50 0.59
N THR A 161 3.51 4.21 1.81
CA THR A 161 4.35 3.05 2.09
C THR A 161 3.54 1.93 2.77
N PRO A 162 3.48 0.72 2.18
CA PRO A 162 2.85 -0.43 2.82
C PRO A 162 3.72 -0.98 3.95
N VAL A 163 3.12 -1.17 5.12
CA VAL A 163 3.73 -1.77 6.31
C VAL A 163 3.02 -3.10 6.58
N VAL A 164 3.73 -4.21 6.42
CA VAL A 164 3.14 -5.56 6.52
C VAL A 164 3.37 -6.09 7.93
N VAL A 165 2.28 -6.47 8.59
CA VAL A 165 2.30 -7.04 9.94
C VAL A 165 1.53 -8.36 9.97
N LEU A 166 1.83 -9.19 10.95
CA LEU A 166 1.05 -10.39 11.26
C LEU A 166 0.28 -10.15 12.56
N VAL A 167 -1.04 -10.29 12.51
CA VAL A 167 -1.91 -10.24 13.69
C VAL A 167 -1.92 -11.62 14.34
N LEU A 168 -1.29 -11.72 15.50
CA LEU A 168 -1.26 -12.93 16.34
C LEU A 168 -2.27 -12.87 17.49
N ASP A 169 -2.85 -11.70 17.76
CA ASP A 169 -3.82 -11.54 18.83
C ASP A 169 -5.15 -12.21 18.47
N THR A 170 -5.39 -13.38 19.05
CA THR A 170 -6.62 -14.16 18.86
C THR A 170 -7.80 -13.60 19.67
N THR A 171 -7.56 -12.65 20.56
CA THR A 171 -8.58 -11.98 21.39
C THR A 171 -9.04 -10.65 20.80
N LEU A 172 -8.45 -10.25 19.66
CA LEU A 172 -8.73 -8.99 19.00
C LEU A 172 -10.23 -8.85 18.66
N ARG A 173 -10.84 -7.79 19.18
CA ARG A 173 -12.13 -7.27 18.73
C ARG A 173 -11.92 -5.87 18.17
N PRO A 174 -11.91 -5.70 16.84
CA PRO A 174 -11.74 -4.39 16.24
C PRO A 174 -12.81 -3.41 16.73
N ILE A 175 -12.39 -2.18 17.03
CA ILE A 175 -13.28 -1.08 17.40
C ILE A 175 -13.20 -0.07 16.27
N LEU A 176 -14.29 0.07 15.52
CA LEU A 176 -14.29 0.91 14.32
C LEU A 176 -14.61 2.35 14.68
N ASN A 177 -13.80 3.27 14.18
CA ASN A 177 -14.19 4.66 14.11
C ASN A 177 -15.20 4.84 12.97
N ALA A 178 -16.50 4.89 13.29
CA ALA A 178 -17.57 4.96 12.29
C ALA A 178 -17.51 6.21 11.38
N HIS A 179 -16.80 7.26 11.80
CA HIS A 179 -16.56 8.44 10.95
C HIS A 179 -15.64 8.15 9.77
N GLU A 180 -14.77 7.14 9.89
CA GLU A 180 -13.73 6.83 8.90
C GLU A 180 -13.93 5.45 8.27
N VAL A 181 -14.42 4.47 9.04
CA VAL A 181 -14.60 3.08 8.63
C VAL A 181 -16.04 2.64 8.84
N ALA A 182 -16.70 2.22 7.76
CA ALA A 182 -18.05 1.69 7.81
C ALA A 182 -18.08 0.20 8.20
N SER A 183 -17.12 -0.59 7.72
CA SER A 183 -17.01 -2.01 8.04
C SER A 183 -15.62 -2.56 7.80
N LEU A 184 -15.34 -3.73 8.38
CA LEU A 184 -14.16 -4.54 8.10
C LEU A 184 -14.56 -5.82 7.37
N PHE A 185 -13.68 -6.28 6.52
CA PHE A 185 -13.75 -7.60 5.91
C PHE A 185 -12.36 -8.12 5.63
N SER A 186 -12.26 -9.38 5.22
CA SER A 186 -10.99 -10.01 4.89
C SER A 186 -11.02 -10.63 3.51
N HIS A 187 -9.85 -10.71 2.89
CA HIS A 187 -9.64 -11.36 1.60
C HIS A 187 -8.45 -12.31 1.68
N PRO A 188 -8.48 -13.50 1.04
CA PRO A 188 -7.32 -14.38 0.99
C PRO A 188 -6.13 -13.68 0.32
N LEU A 189 -4.93 -13.76 0.90
CA LEU A 189 -3.76 -13.11 0.31
C LEU A 189 -3.35 -13.78 -1.01
N ALA A 190 -3.45 -15.12 -1.08
CA ALA A 190 -3.09 -15.88 -2.27
C ALA A 190 -3.93 -15.51 -3.50
N SER A 191 -5.17 -15.07 -3.32
CA SER A 191 -6.09 -14.81 -4.42
C SER A 191 -5.77 -13.53 -5.21
N PHE A 192 -4.82 -12.71 -4.74
CA PHE A 192 -4.28 -11.60 -5.53
C PHE A 192 -3.25 -12.05 -6.58
N LEU A 193 -2.97 -13.35 -6.67
CA LEU A 193 -2.09 -13.94 -7.69
C LEU A 193 -2.86 -14.74 -8.74
N SER A 194 -4.20 -14.75 -8.66
CA SER A 194 -5.03 -15.52 -9.59
C SER A 194 -6.18 -14.72 -10.19
N VAL A 195 -6.56 -15.05 -11.42
CA VAL A 195 -7.82 -14.62 -12.03
C VAL A 195 -9.03 -15.40 -11.54
N THR A 196 -8.83 -16.56 -10.90
CA THR A 196 -9.89 -17.41 -10.40
C THR A 196 -10.38 -16.94 -9.03
N SER A 197 -11.71 -16.90 -8.87
CA SER A 197 -12.36 -16.54 -7.61
C SER A 197 -11.95 -17.50 -6.49
N PRO A 198 -11.59 -16.99 -5.29
CA PRO A 198 -11.39 -17.83 -4.12
C PRO A 198 -12.70 -18.21 -3.42
N PHE A 199 -13.85 -17.75 -3.92
CA PHE A 199 -15.17 -18.02 -3.36
C PHE A 199 -15.80 -19.23 -4.04
N ASN A 200 -16.44 -20.11 -3.26
CA ASN A 200 -17.06 -21.33 -3.78
C ASN A 200 -18.16 -20.99 -4.81
N ALA A 201 -18.16 -21.69 -5.94
CA ALA A 201 -19.14 -21.55 -7.03
C ALA A 201 -20.54 -22.09 -6.70
N SER A 202 -20.82 -22.42 -5.43
CA SER A 202 -22.09 -23.01 -4.98
C SER A 202 -23.19 -21.99 -4.70
N GLU A 203 -22.93 -20.69 -4.90
CA GLU A 203 -23.92 -19.61 -4.83
C GLU A 203 -24.58 -19.47 -6.22
N PRO A 204 -25.87 -19.81 -6.40
CA PRO A 204 -26.53 -19.89 -7.72
C PRO A 204 -26.71 -18.56 -8.47
N GLU A 205 -26.20 -17.44 -7.93
CA GLU A 205 -26.34 -16.10 -8.49
C GLU A 205 -24.99 -15.37 -8.63
N THR A 206 -23.88 -16.09 -8.81
CA THR A 206 -22.68 -15.42 -9.33
C THR A 206 -22.95 -15.06 -10.78
N VAL A 207 -23.46 -13.84 -11.00
CA VAL A 207 -23.41 -13.12 -12.27
C VAL A 207 -22.04 -13.42 -12.91
N GLU A 208 -22.01 -13.68 -14.23
CA GLU A 208 -20.82 -13.90 -15.07
C GLU A 208 -19.83 -12.70 -15.02
N VAL A 209 -19.29 -12.40 -13.85
CA VAL A 209 -18.37 -11.29 -13.63
C VAL A 209 -17.04 -11.89 -13.23
N ASP A 210 -16.04 -11.63 -14.06
CA ASP A 210 -14.67 -12.04 -13.76
C ASP A 210 -14.25 -11.53 -12.39
N TYR A 211 -13.72 -12.43 -11.57
CA TYR A 211 -13.16 -12.10 -10.26
C TYR A 211 -12.04 -11.07 -10.40
N HIS A 212 -11.19 -11.20 -11.42
CA HIS A 212 -10.12 -10.26 -11.73
C HIS A 212 -10.38 -9.54 -13.05
N LYS A 213 -10.18 -8.22 -13.05
CA LYS A 213 -10.11 -7.41 -14.27
C LYS A 213 -8.87 -6.52 -14.24
N SER A 214 -8.30 -6.26 -15.41
CA SER A 214 -7.27 -5.23 -15.56
C SER A 214 -7.50 -4.37 -16.79
N PHE A 215 -7.08 -3.11 -16.72
CA PHE A 215 -7.16 -2.18 -17.83
C PHE A 215 -6.05 -1.13 -17.74
N ASN A 216 -5.69 -0.55 -18.87
CA ASN A 216 -4.64 0.46 -18.94
C ASN A 216 -5.22 1.86 -18.79
N VAL A 217 -4.55 2.69 -18.02
CA VAL A 217 -4.80 4.14 -17.94
C VAL A 217 -3.55 4.88 -18.42
N GLU A 218 -3.74 5.96 -19.16
CA GLU A 218 -2.62 6.78 -19.59
C GLU A 218 -2.10 7.60 -18.40
N TRP A 219 -0.79 7.54 -18.19
CA TRP A 219 -0.09 8.35 -17.22
C TRP A 219 0.84 9.32 -17.95
N SER A 220 0.69 10.60 -17.68
CA SER A 220 1.54 11.66 -18.24
C SER A 220 2.89 11.68 -17.54
N ALA A 221 3.94 11.85 -18.33
CA ALA A 221 5.34 11.91 -17.93
C ALA A 221 6.00 13.19 -18.52
N PRO A 222 7.30 13.42 -18.28
CA PRO A 222 8.04 14.53 -18.89
C PRO A 222 7.86 14.60 -20.42
N HIS A 223 8.02 15.80 -20.99
CA HIS A 223 7.97 16.06 -22.43
C HIS A 223 6.65 15.65 -23.13
N GLY A 224 5.55 15.57 -22.37
CA GLY A 224 4.24 15.17 -22.90
C GLY A 224 4.14 13.67 -23.22
N GLN A 225 5.16 12.88 -22.85
CA GLN A 225 5.14 11.44 -23.04
C GLN A 225 4.02 10.82 -22.20
N LYS A 226 3.31 9.87 -22.79
CA LYS A 226 2.28 9.10 -22.10
C LYS A 226 2.71 7.65 -22.04
N TYR A 227 2.57 7.05 -20.87
CA TYR A 227 2.80 5.63 -20.68
C TYR A 227 1.53 4.95 -20.22
N PRO A 228 1.20 3.77 -20.75
CA PRO A 228 0.14 2.98 -20.18
C PRO A 228 0.57 2.52 -18.78
N TYR A 229 -0.33 2.68 -17.81
CA TYR A 229 -0.22 2.11 -16.48
C TYR A 229 -1.35 1.10 -16.29
N ARG A 230 -1.01 -0.14 -15.96
CA ARG A 230 -2.01 -1.18 -15.73
C ARG A 230 -2.64 -1.03 -14.35
N VAL A 231 -3.96 -1.06 -14.32
CA VAL A 231 -4.78 -0.98 -13.12
C VAL A 231 -5.49 -2.32 -12.93
N HIS A 232 -5.54 -2.80 -11.69
CA HIS A 232 -6.13 -4.09 -11.34
C HIS A 232 -7.37 -3.90 -10.47
N GLN A 233 -8.32 -4.82 -10.62
CA GLN A 233 -9.53 -4.94 -9.83
C GLN A 233 -9.75 -6.39 -9.43
N PHE A 234 -10.12 -6.63 -8.17
CA PHE A 234 -10.55 -7.92 -7.65
C PHE A 234 -11.90 -7.79 -6.96
N LEU A 235 -12.84 -8.68 -7.28
CA LEU A 235 -14.09 -8.79 -6.55
C LEU A 235 -13.83 -9.28 -5.12
N THR A 236 -14.73 -8.92 -4.22
CA THR A 236 -14.68 -9.20 -2.78
C THR A 236 -15.64 -10.31 -2.36
N GLY A 237 -16.54 -10.73 -3.26
CA GLY A 237 -17.65 -11.64 -2.94
C GLY A 237 -18.70 -10.98 -2.04
N ARG A 238 -18.69 -9.65 -1.96
CA ARG A 238 -19.49 -8.83 -1.04
C ARG A 238 -20.10 -7.62 -1.73
N GLU A 239 -20.06 -7.59 -3.06
CA GLU A 239 -20.56 -6.52 -3.91
C GLU A 239 -22.07 -6.29 -3.69
N ALA A 240 -22.85 -7.36 -3.51
CA ALA A 240 -24.27 -7.27 -3.16
C ALA A 240 -24.52 -6.52 -1.83
N GLY A 241 -23.57 -6.58 -0.89
CA GLY A 241 -23.56 -5.82 0.36
C GLY A 241 -23.05 -4.37 0.21
N GLY A 242 -22.83 -3.91 -1.02
CA GLY A 242 -22.31 -2.58 -1.33
C GLY A 242 -20.82 -2.38 -1.05
N ILE A 243 -20.05 -3.46 -0.86
CA ILE A 243 -18.59 -3.39 -0.79
C ILE A 243 -18.04 -3.28 -2.21
N LYS A 244 -17.30 -2.21 -2.48
CA LYS A 244 -16.67 -2.02 -3.78
C LYS A 244 -15.51 -3.00 -3.98
N PRO A 245 -15.24 -3.42 -5.22
CA PRO A 245 -14.07 -4.23 -5.55
C PRO A 245 -12.76 -3.63 -5.01
N ILE A 246 -11.79 -4.51 -4.71
CA ILE A 246 -10.43 -4.10 -4.36
C ILE A 246 -9.77 -3.59 -5.64
N PHE A 247 -9.50 -2.30 -5.70
CA PHE A 247 -9.14 -1.62 -6.94
C PHE A 247 -7.87 -0.78 -6.81
N GLY A 248 -7.20 -0.55 -7.93
CA GLY A 248 -6.21 0.52 -8.06
C GLY A 248 -4.97 0.28 -7.22
N LEU A 249 -4.62 1.28 -6.42
CA LEU A 249 -3.41 1.24 -5.59
C LEU A 249 -3.46 0.12 -4.56
N THR A 250 -4.62 -0.10 -3.92
CA THR A 250 -4.83 -1.19 -2.97
C THR A 250 -4.58 -2.54 -3.62
N ALA A 251 -5.17 -2.78 -4.81
CA ALA A 251 -4.94 -4.02 -5.57
C ALA A 251 -3.46 -4.21 -5.92
N GLY A 252 -2.79 -3.17 -6.42
CA GLY A 252 -1.36 -3.22 -6.76
C GLY A 252 -0.46 -3.54 -5.55
N MET A 253 -0.77 -2.96 -4.38
CA MET A 253 -0.06 -3.29 -3.13
C MET A 253 -0.30 -4.76 -2.73
N MET A 254 -1.53 -5.27 -2.85
CA MET A 254 -1.85 -6.66 -2.50
C MET A 254 -1.18 -7.66 -3.43
N ILE A 255 -1.18 -7.40 -4.75
CA ILE A 255 -0.40 -8.18 -5.72
C ILE A 255 1.06 -8.21 -5.27
N ARG A 256 1.68 -7.05 -4.97
CA ARG A 256 3.09 -6.99 -4.57
C ARG A 256 3.38 -7.78 -3.29
N VAL A 257 2.54 -7.65 -2.26
CA VAL A 257 2.70 -8.40 -1.00
C VAL A 257 2.57 -9.90 -1.25
N ALA A 258 1.55 -10.32 -2.01
CA ALA A 258 1.34 -11.72 -2.34
C ALA A 258 2.49 -12.30 -3.19
N THR A 259 3.00 -11.57 -4.17
CA THR A 259 4.14 -11.99 -5.00
C THR A 259 5.39 -12.21 -4.16
N ILE A 260 5.71 -11.30 -3.24
CA ILE A 260 6.85 -11.44 -2.33
C ILE A 260 6.66 -12.65 -1.42
N GLY A 261 5.49 -12.75 -0.79
CA GLY A 261 5.19 -13.81 0.17
C GLY A 261 5.19 -15.18 -0.48
N TYR A 262 4.29 -15.42 -1.43
CA TYR A 262 4.17 -16.71 -2.09
C TYR A 262 5.35 -17.04 -3.01
N GLY A 263 6.19 -16.05 -3.35
CA GLY A 263 7.41 -16.26 -4.12
C GLY A 263 7.14 -16.69 -5.57
N ARG A 264 6.00 -16.26 -6.12
CA ARG A 264 5.57 -16.55 -7.50
C ARG A 264 4.88 -15.34 -8.12
N GLN A 265 4.93 -15.25 -9.44
CA GLN A 265 4.21 -14.21 -10.19
C GLN A 265 2.71 -14.53 -10.25
N PRO A 266 1.84 -13.51 -10.41
CA PRO A 266 0.44 -13.72 -10.74
C PRO A 266 0.27 -14.43 -12.10
N ASP A 267 -0.88 -15.06 -12.31
CA ASP A 267 -1.28 -15.66 -13.60
C ASP A 267 -1.75 -14.63 -14.65
N PHE A 268 -1.60 -13.34 -14.35
CA PHE A 268 -1.89 -12.21 -15.24
C PHE A 268 -0.73 -11.21 -15.26
N GLU A 269 -0.68 -10.40 -16.32
CA GLU A 269 0.31 -9.34 -16.46
C GLU A 269 0.05 -8.19 -15.46
N VAL A 270 1.06 -7.79 -14.68
CA VAL A 270 0.95 -6.76 -13.62
C VAL A 270 1.35 -5.37 -14.12
N ILE A 271 2.39 -5.31 -14.93
CA ILE A 271 2.93 -4.06 -15.45
C ILE A 271 2.86 -4.10 -16.97
N THR A 272 2.64 -2.95 -17.59
CA THR A 272 2.71 -2.79 -19.04
C THR A 272 4.17 -2.68 -19.49
N PRO A 273 4.53 -3.19 -20.69
CA PRO A 273 5.86 -2.98 -21.25
C PRO A 273 6.16 -1.49 -21.38
N GLY A 274 7.36 -1.09 -20.97
CA GLY A 274 7.78 0.32 -20.96
C GLY A 274 7.13 1.19 -19.89
N ALA A 275 6.43 0.61 -18.91
CA ALA A 275 5.94 1.37 -17.76
C ALA A 275 7.11 2.00 -16.99
N PRO A 276 7.01 3.30 -16.61
CA PRO A 276 8.05 3.94 -15.84
C PRO A 276 8.20 3.29 -14.46
N SER A 277 9.44 3.21 -14.00
CA SER A 277 9.78 2.79 -12.66
C SER A 277 9.09 3.65 -11.61
N LEU A 278 9.02 3.12 -10.39
CA LEU A 278 8.48 3.87 -9.26
C LEU A 278 9.23 5.18 -9.01
N ASP A 279 10.56 5.18 -9.09
CA ASP A 279 11.39 6.36 -8.87
C ASP A 279 11.15 7.42 -9.95
N GLU A 280 11.02 7.03 -11.23
CA GLU A 280 10.64 7.94 -12.32
C GLU A 280 9.25 8.54 -12.09
N ARG A 281 8.29 7.73 -11.62
CA ARG A 281 6.93 8.19 -11.32
C ARG A 281 6.92 9.19 -10.17
N ILE A 282 7.63 8.89 -9.08
CA ILE A 282 7.74 9.79 -7.93
C ILE A 282 8.49 11.07 -8.33
N ALA A 283 9.63 10.95 -9.00
CA ALA A 283 10.41 12.09 -9.49
C ALA A 283 9.54 13.02 -10.34
N TRP A 284 8.81 12.48 -11.31
CA TRP A 284 7.91 13.28 -12.12
C TRP A 284 6.79 13.93 -11.30
N ALA A 285 6.22 13.22 -10.32
CA ALA A 285 5.22 13.80 -9.45
C ALA A 285 5.77 14.99 -8.65
N LEU A 286 7.01 14.91 -8.16
CA LEU A 286 7.69 16.01 -7.46
C LEU A 286 7.86 17.24 -8.36
N LEU A 287 8.14 17.03 -9.66
CA LEU A 287 8.36 18.11 -10.62
C LEU A 287 7.08 18.70 -11.20
N SER A 288 6.02 17.90 -11.36
CA SER A 288 4.86 18.27 -12.20
C SER A 288 3.57 18.54 -11.43
N ARG A 289 3.42 18.02 -10.20
CA ARG A 289 2.18 18.15 -9.44
C ARG A 289 2.29 19.32 -8.45
N PRO A 290 1.37 20.30 -8.49
CA PRO A 290 1.42 21.46 -7.58
C PRO A 290 1.55 21.07 -6.11
N VAL A 291 0.76 20.11 -5.63
CA VAL A 291 0.79 19.67 -4.23
C VAL A 291 2.15 19.14 -3.77
N PHE A 292 2.92 18.52 -4.67
CA PHE A 292 4.27 18.04 -4.37
C PHE A 292 5.29 19.18 -4.50
N ARG A 293 5.21 20.00 -5.55
CA ARG A 293 6.10 21.17 -5.74
C ARG A 293 6.08 22.10 -4.52
N HIS A 294 4.89 22.51 -4.10
CA HIS A 294 4.71 23.39 -2.94
C HIS A 294 5.27 22.76 -1.66
N ALA A 295 5.10 21.43 -1.49
CA ALA A 295 5.65 20.72 -0.34
C ALA A 295 7.19 20.63 -0.41
N CYS A 296 7.77 20.41 -1.59
CA CYS A 296 9.23 20.43 -1.78
C CYS A 296 9.83 21.80 -1.44
N GLU A 297 9.21 22.88 -1.92
CA GLU A 297 9.66 24.24 -1.63
C GLU A 297 9.57 24.56 -0.14
N LYS A 298 8.44 24.24 0.50
CA LYS A 298 8.22 24.47 1.94
C LYS A 298 9.17 23.65 2.83
N GLU A 299 9.50 22.43 2.43
CA GLU A 299 10.31 21.50 3.23
C GLU A 299 11.79 21.44 2.80
N GLY A 300 12.20 22.25 1.82
CA GLY A 300 13.58 22.31 1.34
C GLY A 300 14.07 21.02 0.67
N VAL A 301 13.19 20.31 -0.05
CA VAL A 301 13.55 19.07 -0.75
C VAL A 301 14.30 19.39 -2.04
N ASP A 302 15.50 18.83 -2.19
CA ASP A 302 16.32 18.97 -3.39
C ASP A 302 15.70 18.23 -4.60
N LEU A 303 15.53 18.97 -5.70
CA LEU A 303 14.95 18.49 -6.95
C LEU A 303 16.00 18.11 -8.00
N ALA A 304 17.31 18.27 -7.73
CA ALA A 304 18.37 17.94 -8.68
C ALA A 304 18.33 16.47 -9.15
N LEU A 305 18.14 15.53 -8.21
CA LEU A 305 18.02 14.11 -8.54
C LEU A 305 16.72 13.79 -9.32
N PRO A 306 15.52 14.24 -8.89
CA PRO A 306 14.31 14.13 -9.70
C PRO A 306 14.45 14.66 -11.13
N MET A 307 15.06 15.84 -11.30
CA MET A 307 15.33 16.44 -12.61
C MET A 307 16.23 15.54 -13.46
N LYS A 308 17.30 15.00 -12.87
CA LYS A 308 18.21 14.07 -13.54
C LYS A 308 17.51 12.77 -13.97
N ILE A 309 16.69 12.18 -13.09
CA ILE A 309 15.92 10.96 -13.39
C ILE A 309 14.96 11.20 -14.55
N CYS A 310 14.28 12.34 -14.57
CA CYS A 310 13.28 12.67 -15.58
C CYS A 310 13.86 13.31 -16.85
N GLY A 311 15.16 13.61 -16.89
CA GLY A 311 15.79 14.35 -17.99
C GLY A 311 15.23 15.77 -18.18
N VAL A 312 14.79 16.42 -17.10
CA VAL A 312 14.16 17.76 -17.14
C VAL A 312 15.18 18.84 -16.79
N THR A 313 15.32 19.85 -17.64
CA THR A 313 16.18 21.02 -17.41
C THR A 313 15.53 22.02 -16.46
N ARG A 314 16.32 22.97 -15.94
CA ARG A 314 15.78 24.01 -15.04
C ARG A 314 14.79 24.92 -15.76
N ALA A 315 15.07 25.29 -17.01
CA ALA A 315 14.18 26.10 -17.82
C ALA A 315 12.82 25.43 -18.07
N GLU A 316 12.82 24.12 -18.34
CA GLU A 316 11.58 23.34 -18.50
C GLU A 316 10.80 23.23 -17.19
N LEU A 317 11.49 23.02 -16.07
CA LEU A 317 10.84 23.03 -14.76
C LEU A 317 10.17 24.39 -14.49
N ASP A 318 10.84 25.50 -14.76
CA ASP A 318 10.29 26.84 -14.56
C ASP A 318 9.09 27.11 -15.50
N ALA A 319 9.12 26.58 -16.73
CA ALA A 319 7.98 26.62 -17.65
C ALA A 319 6.78 25.80 -17.14
N LEU A 320 7.02 24.61 -16.56
CA LEU A 320 5.98 23.80 -15.91
C LEU A 320 5.31 24.52 -14.73
N LYS A 321 6.06 25.36 -14.01
CA LYS A 321 5.48 26.21 -12.94
C LYS A 321 4.52 27.24 -13.53
N LYS A 322 4.99 28.03 -14.50
CA LYS A 322 4.22 29.12 -15.14
C LYS A 322 2.94 28.64 -15.83
N GLY A 323 2.99 27.48 -16.50
CA GLY A 323 1.82 26.92 -17.20
C GLY A 323 0.69 26.45 -16.28
N GLN A 324 0.95 26.29 -14.97
CA GLN A 324 -0.05 25.90 -13.98
C GLN A 324 -0.52 27.09 -13.13
N ASP A 325 0.36 28.03 -12.82
CA ASP A 325 0.00 29.22 -12.03
C ASP A 325 -0.88 30.21 -12.85
N GLY A 326 -0.74 30.22 -14.18
CA GLY A 326 -1.61 31.00 -15.09
C GLY A 326 -3.05 30.49 -15.25
N GLN A 327 -3.41 29.34 -14.64
CA GLN A 327 -4.80 28.85 -14.56
C GLN A 327 -5.51 29.32 -13.28
N ASP A 328 -4.77 29.75 -12.26
CA ASP A 328 -5.35 30.19 -10.97
C ASP A 328 -5.44 31.73 -10.84
N GLU A 329 -4.81 32.53 -11.72
CA GLU A 329 -4.77 34.01 -11.61
C GLU A 329 -5.86 34.79 -12.39
N ASN A 330 -6.71 34.14 -13.21
CA ASN A 330 -7.82 34.83 -13.91
C ASN A 330 -9.17 34.73 -13.17
N GLY A 331 -9.15 34.99 -11.86
CA GLY A 331 -10.32 34.95 -10.97
C GLY A 331 -10.75 36.32 -10.45
N GLY A 332 -10.76 37.37 -11.29
CA GLY A 332 -11.15 38.72 -10.87
C GLY A 332 -11.69 39.59 -12.00
N GLY A 333 -13.01 39.68 -12.12
CA GLY A 333 -13.73 40.78 -12.78
C GLY A 333 -13.95 40.67 -14.29
N GLY A 334 -15.18 40.32 -14.70
CA GLY A 334 -15.64 40.51 -16.08
C GLY A 334 -16.84 39.63 -16.44
N GLN A 335 -18.03 40.24 -16.54
CA GLN A 335 -19.25 39.58 -17.01
C GLN A 335 -19.14 39.16 -18.49
N GLY A 336 -19.63 37.96 -18.80
CA GLY A 336 -20.23 37.64 -20.11
C GLY A 336 -19.47 36.68 -21.01
N LYS A 337 -20.00 35.45 -21.07
CA LYS A 337 -19.93 34.42 -22.14
C LYS A 337 -18.95 33.24 -21.95
N GLN A 338 -19.60 32.08 -21.76
CA GLN A 338 -19.20 30.69 -22.09
C GLN A 338 -17.71 30.34 -22.00
N GLY A 339 -17.30 29.81 -20.85
CA GLY A 339 -16.06 29.07 -20.66
C GLY A 339 -16.29 27.98 -19.61
N VAL A 340 -16.19 26.71 -20.01
CA VAL A 340 -16.41 25.55 -19.15
C VAL A 340 -15.34 25.51 -18.05
N SER A 341 -15.76 25.57 -16.78
CA SER A 341 -14.85 25.73 -15.63
C SER A 341 -13.92 24.53 -15.43
N GLU A 342 -12.71 24.82 -14.95
CA GLU A 342 -11.62 23.88 -14.68
C GLU A 342 -11.94 22.82 -13.60
N VAL A 343 -13.02 23.03 -12.84
CA VAL A 343 -13.65 22.00 -11.98
C VAL A 343 -14.16 20.80 -12.81
N ALA A 344 -14.41 20.99 -14.11
CA ALA A 344 -14.78 19.92 -15.04
C ALA A 344 -13.60 18.98 -15.38
N ARG A 345 -12.34 19.44 -15.34
CA ARG A 345 -11.16 18.60 -15.64
C ARG A 345 -10.85 17.61 -14.52
N ARG A 346 -11.00 18.00 -13.25
CA ARG A 346 -10.87 17.10 -12.08
C ARG A 346 -11.92 15.97 -12.07
N ARG A 347 -13.01 16.11 -12.85
CA ARG A 347 -14.09 15.13 -12.97
C ARG A 347 -13.88 14.12 -14.10
N ASN A 348 -12.83 14.23 -14.92
CA ASN A 348 -12.75 13.44 -16.16
C ASN A 348 -12.53 11.94 -15.92
N TRP A 349 -11.75 11.57 -14.89
CA TRP A 349 -11.58 10.15 -14.51
C TRP A 349 -12.84 9.56 -13.86
N LEU A 350 -13.53 10.31 -13.00
CA LEU A 350 -14.81 9.92 -12.37
C LEU A 350 -15.99 9.88 -13.36
N ARG A 351 -15.97 10.66 -14.44
CA ARG A 351 -16.98 10.61 -15.52
C ARG A 351 -16.73 9.45 -16.49
N ALA A 352 -15.47 9.19 -16.85
CA ALA A 352 -15.10 7.98 -17.57
C ALA A 352 -15.46 6.69 -16.78
N TRP A 353 -15.42 6.77 -15.44
CA TRP A 353 -15.84 5.71 -14.51
C TRP A 353 -17.36 5.47 -14.47
N ARG A 354 -18.21 6.50 -14.57
CA ARG A 354 -19.68 6.34 -14.62
C ARG A 354 -20.22 5.93 -15.99
N ALA A 355 -19.47 6.13 -17.06
CA ALA A 355 -19.89 5.81 -18.43
C ALA A 355 -19.66 4.34 -18.83
N LYS A 356 -19.11 3.51 -17.93
CA LYS A 356 -18.82 2.08 -18.14
C LYS A 356 -19.40 1.15 -17.05
N LEU A 357 -20.25 1.69 -16.18
CA LEU A 357 -21.32 0.94 -15.52
C LEU A 357 -22.54 1.05 -16.42
#